data_AF-A0A7X5Q491-F1
#
_entry.id   AF-A0A7X5Q491-F1
#
_cell.length_a   1.000
_cell.length_b   1.000
_cell.length_c   1.000
_cell.angle_alpha   90.00
_cell.angle_beta   90.00
_cell.angle_gamma   90.00
#
_symmetry.space_group_name_H-M   'P 1'
#
loop_
_entity.id
_entity.type
_entity.pdbx_description
1 polymer ?
#
loop_
_entity_poly.entity_id
_entity_poly.type
_entity_poly.pdbx_seq_one_letter_code
_entity_poly.pdbx_strand_id
1 'polypeptide(L)'
;PYVRFKQDPVRMLRLLKFQARFGLEVDPDAHIALVECREEIIKSSSARVLEEMLRMLESGASKPFIELLFQHGLLSHLLPELAHFIEKEKDGADIYSFLHEIDIIFQDTMTDNLERPILLSSLVFPLLEKRIDTHFLMRDQIPHLGQIQQHTRHLLDEFQGFLLIPRRIRICMHNILLGQYRLTPVHKKKTKRRRIPRDSDFHLALKFLNLRTCLEPGLKSIYEEWHRLFMTLDEEERKPAKSLRRKPRRRKRATPKE
;
A
#
# COMPACT_ATOMS: atom_id res chain seq x y z
N PRO A 1 -25.13 25.07 -3.56
CA PRO A 1 -23.99 24.09 -3.65
C PRO A 1 -22.72 24.69 -4.26
N TYR A 2 -22.80 25.28 -5.47
CA TYR A 2 -21.70 25.91 -6.21
C TYR A 2 -20.75 26.80 -5.39
N VAL A 3 -21.30 27.84 -4.74
CA VAL A 3 -20.50 28.80 -3.96
C VAL A 3 -19.68 28.08 -2.88
N ARG A 4 -20.25 27.06 -2.24
CA ARG A 4 -19.56 26.29 -1.19
C ARG A 4 -18.45 25.42 -1.74
N PHE A 5 -18.61 24.81 -2.91
CA PHE A 5 -17.56 24.03 -3.56
C PHE A 5 -16.42 24.92 -4.06
N LYS A 6 -16.70 26.07 -4.67
CA LYS A 6 -15.66 27.02 -5.08
C LYS A 6 -14.89 27.60 -3.88
N GLN A 7 -15.55 27.80 -2.75
CA GLN A 7 -14.91 28.31 -1.51
C GLN A 7 -14.04 27.26 -0.78
N ASP A 8 -14.47 26.00 -0.72
CA ASP A 8 -13.71 24.89 -0.12
C ASP A 8 -13.96 23.61 -0.93
N PRO A 9 -13.16 23.35 -1.98
CA PRO A 9 -13.41 22.24 -2.90
C PRO A 9 -13.33 20.87 -2.22
N VAL A 10 -12.64 20.76 -1.08
CA VAL A 10 -12.62 19.57 -0.22
C VAL A 10 -14.03 19.15 0.23
N ARG A 11 -15.02 20.05 0.23
CA ARG A 11 -16.43 19.69 0.49
C ARG A 11 -16.99 18.69 -0.51
N MET A 12 -16.49 18.66 -1.76
CA MET A 12 -16.87 17.64 -2.74
C MET A 12 -16.43 16.24 -2.27
N LEU A 13 -15.20 16.12 -1.75
CA LEU A 13 -14.74 14.87 -1.15
C LEU A 13 -15.65 14.49 0.01
N ARG A 14 -15.92 15.41 0.93
CA ARG A 14 -16.79 15.15 2.10
C ARG A 14 -18.18 14.68 1.71
N LEU A 15 -18.79 15.27 0.68
CA LEU A 15 -20.06 14.82 0.14
C LEU A 15 -19.97 13.34 -0.29
N LEU A 16 -18.97 13.00 -1.09
CA LEU A 16 -18.75 11.62 -1.55
C LEU A 16 -18.39 10.66 -0.41
N LYS A 17 -17.72 11.14 0.66
CA LYS A 17 -17.48 10.36 1.87
C LYS A 17 -18.79 9.98 2.55
N PHE A 18 -19.73 10.91 2.68
CA PHE A 18 -21.04 10.63 3.28
C PHE A 18 -21.82 9.64 2.42
N GLN A 19 -21.84 9.84 1.12
CA GLN A 19 -22.48 8.92 0.18
C GLN A 19 -21.87 7.52 0.27
N ALA A 20 -20.54 7.39 0.24
CA ALA A 20 -19.84 6.10 0.33
C ALA A 20 -20.13 5.36 1.64
N ARG A 21 -20.14 6.06 2.78
CA ARG A 21 -20.29 5.44 4.10
C ARG A 21 -21.72 5.07 4.46
N PHE A 22 -22.69 5.87 4.03
CA PHE A 22 -24.07 5.78 4.50
C PHE A 22 -25.05 5.41 3.39
N GLY A 23 -24.62 5.32 2.13
CA GLY A 23 -25.49 5.02 0.99
C GLY A 23 -26.55 6.10 0.75
N LEU A 24 -26.28 7.35 1.17
CA LEU A 24 -27.23 8.46 1.04
C LEU A 24 -27.27 8.94 -0.42
N GLU A 25 -28.47 9.22 -0.90
CA GLU A 25 -28.65 9.88 -2.20
C GLU A 25 -28.21 11.35 -2.13
N VAL A 26 -27.50 11.79 -3.16
CA VAL A 26 -27.07 13.18 -3.29
C VAL A 26 -28.20 13.99 -3.92
N ASP A 27 -28.56 15.09 -3.26
CA ASP A 27 -29.52 16.06 -3.79
C ASP A 27 -29.18 16.48 -5.24
N PRO A 28 -30.16 16.54 -6.17
CA PRO A 28 -29.90 16.81 -7.58
C PRO A 28 -29.09 18.10 -7.83
N ASP A 29 -29.37 19.20 -7.12
CA ASP A 29 -28.64 20.46 -7.28
C ASP A 29 -27.20 20.34 -6.77
N ALA A 30 -26.98 19.54 -5.72
CA ALA A 30 -25.65 19.23 -5.23
C ALA A 30 -24.86 18.36 -6.22
N HIS A 31 -25.52 17.39 -6.86
CA HIS A 31 -24.92 16.54 -7.88
C HIS A 31 -24.47 17.35 -9.12
N ILE A 32 -25.34 18.21 -9.65
CA ILE A 32 -24.98 19.08 -10.79
C ILE A 32 -23.78 19.96 -10.42
N ALA A 33 -23.82 20.59 -9.25
CA ALA A 33 -22.72 21.43 -8.78
C ALA A 33 -21.41 20.66 -8.57
N LEU A 34 -21.48 19.40 -8.12
CA LEU A 34 -20.31 18.53 -7.96
C LEU A 34 -19.63 18.29 -9.30
N VAL A 35 -20.41 17.92 -10.32
CA VAL A 35 -19.89 17.63 -11.67
C VAL A 35 -19.28 18.88 -12.29
N GLU A 36 -19.95 20.02 -12.19
CA GLU A 36 -19.47 21.29 -12.77
C GLU A 36 -18.29 21.90 -12.01
N CYS A 37 -18.15 21.62 -10.70
CA CYS A 37 -17.05 22.14 -9.89
C CYS A 37 -15.89 21.15 -9.71
N ARG A 38 -15.93 19.94 -10.30
CA ARG A 38 -14.93 18.88 -10.03
C ARG A 38 -13.48 19.33 -10.20
N GLU A 39 -13.21 20.17 -11.19
CA GLU A 39 -11.87 20.71 -11.49
C GLU A 39 -11.35 21.62 -10.38
N GLU A 40 -12.23 22.26 -9.61
CA GLU A 40 -11.87 23.12 -8.49
C GLU A 40 -11.10 22.35 -7.41
N ILE A 41 -11.17 21.01 -7.38
CA ILE A 41 -10.48 20.20 -6.37
C ILE A 41 -8.97 20.46 -6.35
N ILE A 42 -8.37 20.76 -7.50
CA ILE A 42 -6.92 21.03 -7.62
C ILE A 42 -6.49 22.32 -6.91
N LYS A 43 -7.43 23.21 -6.58
CA LYS A 43 -7.17 24.44 -5.80
C LYS A 43 -7.04 24.15 -4.31
N SER A 44 -7.41 22.94 -3.86
CA SER A 44 -7.27 22.54 -2.47
C SER A 44 -5.81 22.31 -2.08
N SER A 45 -5.53 22.26 -0.78
CA SER A 45 -4.23 21.76 -0.31
C SER A 45 -4.13 20.26 -0.55
N SER A 46 -3.06 19.82 -1.20
CA SER A 46 -2.73 18.40 -1.41
C SER A 46 -2.72 17.59 -0.12
N ALA A 47 -2.17 18.16 0.96
CA ALA A 47 -2.16 17.53 2.28
C ALA A 47 -3.58 17.30 2.84
N ARG A 48 -4.50 18.25 2.63
CA ARG A 48 -5.91 18.09 3.06
C ARG A 48 -6.60 17.01 2.24
N VAL A 49 -6.37 16.97 0.94
CA VAL A 49 -6.98 15.96 0.06
C VAL A 49 -6.43 14.56 0.36
N LEU A 50 -5.11 14.43 0.56
CA LEU A 50 -4.49 13.18 0.97
C LEU A 50 -5.04 12.69 2.30
N GLU A 51 -5.21 13.57 3.29
CA GLU A 51 -5.77 13.17 4.58
C GLU A 51 -7.24 12.72 4.46
N GLU A 52 -8.06 13.37 3.61
CA GLU A 52 -9.42 12.91 3.34
C GLU A 52 -9.44 11.55 2.62
N MET A 53 -8.52 11.32 1.69
CA MET A 53 -8.32 10.03 1.01
C MET A 53 -7.94 8.93 2.01
N LEU A 54 -6.89 9.16 2.81
CA LEU A 54 -6.41 8.19 3.80
C LEU A 54 -7.49 7.83 4.81
N ARG A 55 -8.25 8.82 5.30
CA ARG A 55 -9.36 8.58 6.23
C ARG A 55 -10.44 7.69 5.63
N MET A 56 -10.66 7.73 4.32
CA MET A 56 -11.62 6.84 3.66
C MET A 56 -11.08 5.44 3.43
N LEU A 57 -9.78 5.33 3.13
CA LEU A 57 -9.12 4.02 3.13
C LEU A 57 -9.15 3.37 4.53
N GLU A 58 -9.24 4.18 5.59
CA GLU A 58 -9.34 3.77 7.00
C GLU A 58 -10.79 3.71 7.53
N SER A 59 -11.83 3.75 6.68
CA SER A 59 -13.23 3.88 7.16
C SER A 59 -14.14 2.67 6.92
N GLY A 60 -13.65 1.59 6.32
CA GLY A 60 -14.48 0.44 5.92
C GLY A 60 -15.47 0.76 4.78
N ALA A 61 -15.20 1.81 4.01
CA ALA A 61 -15.98 2.25 2.85
C ALA A 61 -15.04 2.79 1.75
N SER A 62 -13.86 2.20 1.65
CA SER A 62 -12.80 2.59 0.75
C SER A 62 -13.15 2.29 -0.71
N LYS A 63 -13.74 1.11 -0.98
CA LYS A 63 -14.20 0.73 -2.32
C LYS A 63 -15.25 1.69 -2.88
N PRO A 64 -16.42 1.89 -2.22
CA PRO A 64 -17.44 2.78 -2.77
C PRO A 64 -16.95 4.22 -2.88
N PHE A 65 -16.00 4.65 -2.04
CA PHE A 65 -15.42 5.98 -2.15
C PHE A 65 -14.57 6.16 -3.41
N ILE A 66 -13.69 5.21 -3.74
CA ILE A 66 -12.88 5.28 -4.96
C ILE A 66 -13.77 5.14 -6.22
N GLU A 67 -14.79 4.29 -6.17
CA GLU A 67 -15.80 4.19 -7.23
C GLU A 67 -16.48 5.54 -7.48
N LEU A 68 -16.96 6.21 -6.42
CA LEU A 68 -17.59 7.53 -6.54
C LEU A 68 -16.62 8.60 -7.05
N LEU A 69 -15.36 8.62 -6.59
CA LEU A 69 -14.35 9.55 -7.11
C LEU A 69 -14.14 9.36 -8.62
N PHE A 70 -14.11 8.11 -9.09
CA PHE A 70 -13.98 7.78 -10.49
C PHE A 70 -15.23 8.20 -11.28
N GLN A 71 -16.42 7.80 -10.83
CA GLN A 71 -17.70 8.10 -11.48
C GLN A 71 -17.96 9.60 -11.64
N HIS A 72 -17.61 10.42 -10.64
CA HIS A 72 -17.76 11.87 -10.71
C HIS A 72 -16.59 12.60 -11.36
N GLY A 73 -15.57 11.87 -11.84
CA GLY A 73 -14.40 12.45 -12.51
C GLY A 73 -13.46 13.22 -11.59
N LEU A 74 -13.57 13.08 -10.27
CA LEU A 74 -12.60 13.67 -9.35
C LEU A 74 -11.29 12.89 -9.34
N LEU A 75 -11.34 11.58 -9.54
CA LEU A 75 -10.16 10.73 -9.48
C LEU A 75 -9.13 11.09 -10.56
N SER A 76 -9.57 11.47 -11.76
CA SER A 76 -8.68 11.89 -12.85
C SER A 76 -7.89 13.16 -12.54
N HIS A 77 -8.43 14.05 -11.70
CA HIS A 77 -7.72 15.24 -11.23
C HIS A 77 -6.75 14.96 -10.08
N LEU A 78 -7.03 13.94 -9.27
CA LEU A 78 -6.24 13.63 -8.06
C LEU A 78 -5.12 12.62 -8.34
N LEU A 79 -5.46 11.55 -9.07
CA LEU A 79 -4.63 10.39 -9.37
C LEU A 79 -4.89 9.96 -10.83
N PRO A 80 -4.38 10.72 -11.82
CA PRO A 80 -4.68 10.48 -13.23
C PRO A 80 -4.28 9.07 -13.70
N GLU A 81 -3.14 8.56 -13.26
CA GLU A 81 -2.68 7.21 -13.59
C GLU A 81 -3.63 6.13 -13.06
N LEU A 82 -4.18 6.32 -11.85
CA LEU A 82 -5.13 5.38 -11.27
C LEU A 82 -6.46 5.42 -12.03
N ALA A 83 -6.95 6.62 -12.35
CA ALA A 83 -8.17 6.77 -13.14
C ALA A 83 -8.03 6.14 -14.53
N HIS A 84 -6.90 6.38 -15.21
CA HIS A 84 -6.63 5.79 -16.52
C HIS A 84 -6.55 4.26 -16.47
N PHE A 85 -5.94 3.71 -15.42
CA PHE A 85 -5.89 2.27 -15.22
C PHE A 85 -7.28 1.66 -15.02
N ILE A 86 -8.12 2.28 -14.16
CA ILE A 86 -9.50 1.83 -13.92
C ILE A 86 -10.31 1.85 -15.21
N GLU A 87 -10.20 2.91 -16.01
CA GLU A 87 -10.89 3.04 -17.30
C GLU A 87 -10.47 1.94 -18.29
N LYS A 88 -9.18 1.60 -18.34
CA LYS A 88 -8.63 0.61 -19.28
C LYS A 88 -8.97 -0.84 -18.91
N GLU A 89 -8.91 -1.19 -17.63
CA GLU A 89 -9.02 -2.58 -17.15
C GLU A 89 -10.47 -3.01 -16.84
N LYS A 90 -11.45 -2.47 -17.58
CA LYS A 90 -12.89 -2.76 -17.40
C LYS A 90 -13.36 -2.44 -15.96
N ASP A 91 -13.29 -1.17 -15.61
CA ASP A 91 -13.72 -0.63 -14.31
C ASP A 91 -12.86 -1.10 -13.13
N GLY A 92 -11.54 -1.27 -13.30
CA GLY A 92 -10.60 -1.40 -12.18
C GLY A 92 -10.86 -2.57 -11.20
N ALA A 93 -11.40 -3.69 -11.68
CA ALA A 93 -11.85 -4.83 -10.86
C ALA A 93 -10.84 -5.28 -9.79
N ASP A 94 -9.55 -5.37 -10.13
CA ASP A 94 -8.50 -5.80 -9.20
C ASP A 94 -8.32 -4.80 -8.04
N ILE A 95 -8.31 -3.49 -8.34
CA ILE A 95 -8.21 -2.44 -7.32
C ILE A 95 -9.43 -2.51 -6.39
N TYR A 96 -10.62 -2.61 -6.95
CA TYR A 96 -11.85 -2.68 -6.16
C TYR A 96 -11.92 -3.96 -5.33
N SER A 97 -11.32 -5.06 -5.79
CA SER A 97 -11.21 -6.28 -4.99
C SER A 97 -10.30 -6.07 -3.77
N PHE A 98 -9.14 -5.44 -3.95
CA PHE A 98 -8.28 -5.06 -2.82
C PHE A 98 -9.01 -4.15 -1.81
N LEU A 99 -9.71 -3.12 -2.30
CA LEU A 99 -10.44 -2.19 -1.43
C LEU A 99 -11.60 -2.89 -0.70
N HIS A 100 -12.27 -3.84 -1.36
CA HIS A 100 -13.30 -4.65 -0.73
C HIS A 100 -12.76 -5.46 0.46
N GLU A 101 -11.61 -6.12 0.27
CA GLU A 101 -10.97 -6.89 1.35
C GLU A 101 -10.50 -5.99 2.50
N ILE A 102 -9.98 -4.79 2.19
CA ILE A 102 -9.67 -3.79 3.21
C ILE A 102 -10.91 -3.41 4.02
N ASP A 103 -12.04 -3.22 3.34
CA ASP A 103 -13.30 -2.85 3.99
C ASP A 103 -13.83 -3.99 4.88
N ILE A 104 -13.66 -5.25 4.47
CA ILE A 104 -13.98 -6.44 5.29
C ILE A 104 -13.08 -6.52 6.52
N ILE A 105 -11.77 -6.36 6.35
CA ILE A 105 -10.79 -6.40 7.46
C ILE A 105 -11.09 -5.31 8.48
N PHE A 106 -11.49 -4.12 8.04
CA PHE A 106 -11.86 -3.03 8.93
C PHE A 106 -13.08 -3.37 9.81
N GLN A 107 -14.05 -4.13 9.28
CA GLN A 107 -15.23 -4.56 10.03
C GLN A 107 -14.90 -5.65 11.05
N ASP A 108 -13.83 -6.41 10.83
CA ASP A 108 -13.35 -7.42 11.77
C ASP A 108 -12.61 -6.78 12.96
N THR A 109 -13.36 -6.55 14.04
CA THR A 109 -12.83 -6.01 15.31
C THR A 109 -11.70 -6.83 15.95
N MET A 110 -11.45 -8.06 15.51
CA MET A 110 -10.39 -8.91 16.03
C MET A 110 -9.06 -8.72 15.29
N THR A 111 -9.05 -8.01 14.16
CA THR A 111 -7.87 -7.83 13.32
C THR A 111 -7.24 -6.46 13.52
N ASP A 112 -5.91 -6.41 13.58
CA ASP A 112 -5.15 -5.16 13.62
C ASP A 112 -5.45 -4.31 12.39
N ASN A 113 -5.75 -3.02 12.59
CA ASN A 113 -5.94 -2.07 11.50
C ASN A 113 -4.70 -2.02 10.58
N LEU A 114 -4.96 -1.95 9.27
CA LEU A 114 -3.92 -1.84 8.26
C LEU A 114 -3.26 -0.47 8.28
N GLU A 115 -1.93 -0.42 8.19
CA GLU A 115 -1.20 0.84 8.18
C GLU A 115 -1.36 1.58 6.85
N ARG A 116 -1.34 2.92 6.88
CA ARG A 116 -1.44 3.79 5.69
C ARG A 116 -0.58 3.38 4.48
N PRO A 117 0.68 2.94 4.62
CA PRO A 117 1.47 2.46 3.49
C PRO A 117 0.89 1.21 2.82
N ILE A 118 0.25 0.31 3.57
CA ILE A 118 -0.42 -0.89 3.03
C ILE A 118 -1.63 -0.43 2.22
N LEU A 119 -2.49 0.41 2.80
CA LEU A 119 -3.69 0.93 2.16
C LEU A 119 -3.39 1.60 0.80
N LEU A 120 -2.38 2.47 0.76
CA LEU A 120 -1.96 3.11 -0.48
C LEU A 120 -1.29 2.11 -1.44
N SER A 121 -0.54 1.12 -0.93
CA SER A 121 0.05 0.07 -1.78
C SER A 121 -1.03 -0.78 -2.47
N SER A 122 -2.19 -0.96 -1.84
CA SER A 122 -3.32 -1.70 -2.42
C SER A 122 -3.91 -1.02 -3.67
N LEU A 123 -3.83 0.32 -3.74
CA LEU A 123 -4.21 1.07 -4.94
C LEU A 123 -3.17 0.96 -6.06
N VAL A 124 -1.90 0.74 -5.72
CA VAL A 124 -0.76 0.78 -6.66
C VAL A 124 -0.37 -0.60 -7.15
N PHE A 125 -0.54 -1.64 -6.34
CA PHE A 125 -0.07 -2.99 -6.64
C PHE A 125 -0.66 -3.56 -7.94
N PRO A 126 -1.98 -3.46 -8.22
CA PRO A 126 -2.54 -3.93 -9.49
C PRO A 126 -1.90 -3.24 -10.71
N LEU A 127 -1.60 -1.93 -10.61
CA LEU A 127 -0.92 -1.19 -11.67
C LEU A 127 0.51 -1.72 -11.87
N LEU A 128 1.21 -2.01 -10.78
CA LEU A 128 2.56 -2.57 -10.83
C LEU A 128 2.56 -3.96 -11.47
N GLU A 129 1.65 -4.83 -11.06
CA GLU A 129 1.52 -6.19 -11.58
C GLU A 129 1.28 -6.16 -13.08
N LYS A 130 0.29 -5.37 -13.53
CA LYS A 130 0.02 -5.20 -14.96
C LYS A 130 1.22 -4.64 -15.73
N ARG A 131 1.95 -3.68 -15.15
CA ARG A 131 3.16 -3.10 -15.77
C ARG A 131 4.26 -4.14 -15.91
N ILE A 132 4.47 -5.00 -14.91
CA ILE A 132 5.44 -6.09 -14.98
C ILE A 132 5.00 -7.13 -16.02
N ASP A 133 3.73 -7.49 -16.06
CA ASP A 133 3.20 -8.47 -17.01
C ASP A 133 3.38 -7.99 -18.44
N THR A 134 2.97 -6.76 -18.73
CA THR A 134 3.04 -6.17 -20.07
C THR A 134 4.47 -5.94 -20.56
N HIS A 135 5.39 -5.50 -19.68
CA HIS A 135 6.77 -5.22 -20.06
C HIS A 135 7.65 -6.47 -20.16
N PHE A 136 7.35 -7.52 -19.40
CA PHE A 136 8.21 -8.69 -19.29
C PHE A 136 7.50 -9.99 -19.64
N LEU A 137 6.44 -10.36 -18.91
CA LEU A 137 5.87 -11.71 -19.01
C LEU A 137 5.18 -11.96 -20.36
N MET A 138 4.47 -10.97 -20.89
CA MET A 138 3.88 -11.05 -22.24
C MET A 138 4.93 -11.09 -23.36
N ARG A 139 6.19 -10.81 -23.05
CA ARG A 139 7.33 -10.88 -23.96
C ARG A 139 8.24 -12.08 -23.68
N ASP A 140 7.78 -13.03 -22.87
CA ASP A 140 8.54 -14.19 -22.38
C ASP A 140 9.86 -13.82 -21.67
N GLN A 141 9.94 -12.62 -21.10
CA GLN A 141 11.10 -12.16 -20.32
C GLN A 141 10.82 -12.31 -18.82
N ILE A 142 11.84 -12.74 -18.08
CA ILE A 142 11.75 -12.84 -16.61
C ILE A 142 12.47 -11.63 -16.01
N PRO A 143 11.75 -10.71 -15.35
CA PRO A 143 12.38 -9.53 -14.77
C PRO A 143 13.25 -9.93 -13.59
N HIS A 144 14.45 -9.37 -13.53
CA HIS A 144 15.29 -9.44 -12.34
C HIS A 144 14.80 -8.42 -11.29
N LEU A 145 15.12 -8.67 -10.02
CA LEU A 145 14.65 -7.83 -8.91
C LEU A 145 15.04 -6.35 -9.04
N GLY A 146 16.20 -6.04 -9.64
CA GLY A 146 16.61 -4.67 -9.92
C GLY A 146 15.73 -3.95 -10.95
N GLN A 147 15.23 -4.67 -11.97
CA GLN A 147 14.28 -4.11 -12.94
C GLN A 147 12.94 -3.83 -12.26
N ILE A 148 12.43 -4.78 -11.47
CA ILE A 148 11.21 -4.59 -10.69
C ILE A 148 11.36 -3.36 -9.79
N GLN A 149 12.49 -3.23 -9.09
CA GLN A 149 12.77 -2.08 -8.24
C GLN A 149 12.71 -0.75 -9.01
N GLN A 150 13.23 -0.70 -10.24
CA GLN A 150 13.16 0.48 -11.09
C GLN A 150 11.71 0.79 -11.48
N HIS A 151 10.96 -0.21 -11.95
CA HIS A 151 9.55 -0.03 -12.31
C HIS A 151 8.68 0.40 -11.12
N THR A 152 8.91 -0.17 -9.93
CA THR A 152 8.22 0.25 -8.70
C THR A 152 8.51 1.72 -8.36
N ARG A 153 9.77 2.17 -8.49
CA ARG A 153 10.12 3.58 -8.23
C ARG A 153 9.41 4.52 -9.21
N HIS A 154 9.50 4.23 -10.50
CA HIS A 154 8.89 5.05 -11.54
C HIS A 154 7.37 5.13 -11.35
N LEU A 155 6.72 4.00 -11.06
CA LEU A 155 5.28 3.97 -10.80
C LEU A 155 4.90 4.80 -9.57
N LEU A 156 5.67 4.74 -8.47
CA LEU A 156 5.39 5.54 -7.29
C LEU A 156 5.61 7.04 -7.50
N ASP A 157 6.53 7.41 -8.38
CA ASP A 157 6.77 8.81 -8.76
C ASP A 157 5.62 9.36 -9.62
N GLU A 158 5.10 8.54 -10.55
CA GLU A 158 3.90 8.87 -11.33
C GLU A 158 2.63 8.92 -10.45
N PHE A 159 2.49 7.96 -9.52
CA PHE A 159 1.36 7.87 -8.60
C PHE A 159 1.32 9.02 -7.57
N GLN A 160 2.43 9.73 -7.35
CA GLN A 160 2.45 10.88 -6.44
C GLN A 160 1.38 11.91 -6.81
N GLY A 161 1.16 12.11 -8.13
CA GLY A 161 0.13 12.97 -8.69
C GLY A 161 -0.02 14.29 -7.94
N PHE A 162 -1.27 14.62 -7.60
CA PHE A 162 -1.60 15.78 -6.77
C PHE A 162 -1.40 15.56 -5.26
N LEU A 163 -1.42 14.31 -4.77
CA LEU A 163 -1.52 14.00 -3.34
C LEU A 163 -0.26 14.30 -2.52
N LEU A 164 0.92 14.45 -3.15
CA LEU A 164 2.20 14.73 -2.50
C LEU A 164 2.47 13.81 -1.29
N ILE A 165 2.44 12.49 -1.53
CA ILE A 165 2.61 11.48 -0.48
C ILE A 165 3.94 11.70 0.28
N PRO A 166 3.93 11.75 1.63
CA PRO A 166 5.14 11.94 2.42
C PRO A 166 6.24 10.92 2.11
N ARG A 167 7.49 11.39 2.05
CA ARG A 167 8.65 10.56 1.68
C ARG A 167 8.75 9.26 2.47
N ARG A 168 8.48 9.30 3.78
CA ARG A 168 8.50 8.10 4.64
C ARG A 168 7.49 7.06 4.19
N ILE A 169 6.25 7.47 3.91
CA ILE A 169 5.19 6.55 3.44
C ILE A 169 5.59 5.96 2.08
N ARG A 170 6.10 6.78 1.16
CA ARG A 170 6.57 6.31 -0.16
C ARG A 170 7.69 5.27 -0.07
N ILE A 171 8.65 5.45 0.86
CA ILE A 171 9.71 4.46 1.09
C ILE A 171 9.10 3.14 1.58
N CYS A 172 8.15 3.18 2.53
CA CYS A 172 7.46 1.99 2.99
C CYS A 172 6.66 1.32 1.87
N MET A 173 5.92 2.08 1.05
CA MET A 173 5.22 1.54 -0.13
C MET A 173 6.19 0.84 -1.09
N HIS A 174 7.33 1.46 -1.39
CA HIS A 174 8.36 0.86 -2.23
C HIS A 174 8.84 -0.49 -1.67
N ASN A 175 9.10 -0.55 -0.36
CA ASN A 175 9.55 -1.77 0.32
C ASN A 175 8.46 -2.85 0.34
N ILE A 176 7.20 -2.48 0.56
CA ILE A 176 6.03 -3.39 0.53
C ILE A 176 5.89 -4.02 -0.86
N LEU A 177 5.84 -3.19 -1.89
CA LEU A 177 5.65 -3.61 -3.28
C LEU A 177 6.83 -4.47 -3.78
N LEU A 178 8.07 -4.03 -3.54
CA LEU A 178 9.25 -4.84 -3.88
C LEU A 178 9.29 -6.15 -3.08
N GLY A 179 8.84 -6.10 -1.82
CA GLY A 179 8.70 -7.25 -0.94
C GLY A 179 7.81 -8.34 -1.54
N GLN A 180 6.72 -7.98 -2.22
CA GLN A 180 5.85 -8.95 -2.89
C GLN A 180 6.62 -9.81 -3.89
N TYR A 181 7.43 -9.21 -4.76
CA TYR A 181 8.22 -9.95 -5.74
C TYR A 181 9.43 -10.71 -5.14
N ARG A 182 9.80 -10.41 -3.89
CA ARG A 182 10.78 -11.22 -3.13
C ARG A 182 10.13 -12.42 -2.45
N LEU A 183 8.95 -12.22 -1.87
CA LEU A 183 8.18 -13.22 -1.13
C LEU A 183 7.53 -14.24 -2.08
N THR A 184 7.04 -13.75 -3.22
CA THR A 184 6.43 -14.50 -4.32
C THR A 184 7.23 -14.26 -5.61
N PRO A 185 8.43 -14.85 -5.76
CA PRO A 185 9.23 -14.67 -6.97
C PRO A 185 8.49 -15.14 -8.21
N VAL A 186 8.50 -14.30 -9.25
CA VAL A 186 7.93 -14.59 -10.58
C VAL A 186 8.46 -15.92 -11.15
N HIS A 187 9.73 -16.24 -10.87
CA HIS A 187 10.33 -17.51 -11.23
C HIS A 187 10.65 -18.37 -10.00
N LYS A 188 10.05 -19.56 -9.93
CA LYS A 188 10.32 -20.59 -8.90
C LYS A 188 11.68 -21.27 -9.10
N LYS A 189 12.78 -20.52 -9.22
CA LYS A 189 14.10 -21.14 -8.99
C LYS A 189 14.12 -21.58 -7.54
N LYS A 190 14.35 -22.88 -7.29
CA LYS A 190 14.50 -23.46 -5.94
C LYS A 190 15.63 -22.75 -5.18
N THR A 191 15.33 -21.63 -4.55
CA THR A 191 16.27 -20.94 -3.68
C THR A 191 16.39 -21.77 -2.41
N LYS A 192 17.57 -22.38 -2.23
CA LYS A 192 17.85 -23.40 -1.21
C LYS A 192 17.69 -22.93 0.24
N ARG A 193 17.57 -21.62 0.51
CA ARG A 193 17.17 -21.06 1.82
C ARG A 193 16.51 -19.69 1.61
N ARG A 194 15.26 -19.54 2.05
CA ARG A 194 14.58 -18.24 2.15
C ARG A 194 15.19 -17.48 3.33
N ARG A 195 15.94 -16.40 3.06
CA ARG A 195 16.49 -15.53 4.10
C ARG A 195 15.57 -14.35 4.28
N ILE A 196 15.12 -14.12 5.51
CA ILE A 196 14.31 -12.94 5.84
C ILE A 196 15.15 -11.68 5.56
N PRO A 197 14.65 -10.75 4.74
CA PRO A 197 15.25 -9.44 4.56
C PRO A 197 15.40 -8.74 5.91
N ARG A 198 16.55 -8.08 6.15
CA ARG A 198 16.76 -7.27 7.36
C ARG A 198 16.07 -5.91 7.30
N ASP A 199 15.09 -5.76 6.42
CA ASP A 199 14.39 -4.51 6.18
C ASP A 199 13.39 -4.29 7.32
N SER A 200 13.39 -3.10 7.93
CA SER A 200 12.48 -2.75 9.04
C SER A 200 11.00 -2.93 8.68
N ASP A 201 10.70 -2.76 7.39
CA ASP A 201 9.33 -2.76 6.85
C ASP A 201 8.92 -4.14 6.33
N PHE A 202 9.73 -5.19 6.57
CA PHE A 202 9.39 -6.55 6.13
C PHE A 202 8.04 -7.03 6.69
N HIS A 203 7.73 -6.66 7.94
CA HIS A 203 6.44 -6.96 8.55
C HIS A 203 5.26 -6.36 7.76
N LEU A 204 5.40 -5.15 7.20
CA LEU A 204 4.37 -4.54 6.35
C LEU A 204 4.21 -5.29 5.03
N ALA A 205 5.32 -5.76 4.43
CA ALA A 205 5.27 -6.58 3.23
C ALA A 205 4.58 -7.93 3.50
N LEU A 206 4.79 -8.51 4.68
CA LEU A 206 4.13 -9.75 5.10
C LEU A 206 2.64 -9.53 5.38
N LYS A 207 2.25 -8.43 6.03
CA LYS A 207 0.84 -8.03 6.21
C LYS A 207 0.15 -7.82 4.85
N PHE A 208 0.81 -7.15 3.91
CA PHE A 208 0.29 -6.99 2.55
C PHE A 208 0.16 -8.32 1.81
N LEU A 209 1.09 -9.26 2.01
CA LEU A 209 0.97 -10.61 1.45
C LEU A 209 -0.25 -11.34 2.05
N ASN A 210 -0.53 -11.17 3.34
CA ASN A 210 -1.73 -11.73 3.96
C ASN A 210 -3.00 -11.22 3.26
N LEU A 211 -3.10 -9.91 3.03
CA LEU A 211 -4.20 -9.29 2.28
C LEU A 211 -4.33 -9.89 0.87
N ARG A 212 -3.21 -10.09 0.16
CA ARG A 212 -3.23 -10.74 -1.15
C ARG A 212 -3.75 -12.18 -1.11
N THR A 213 -3.58 -12.90 -0.01
CA THR A 213 -4.07 -14.28 0.09
C THR A 213 -5.60 -14.38 0.09
N CYS A 214 -6.30 -13.30 0.43
CA CYS A 214 -7.76 -13.22 0.31
C CYS A 214 -8.20 -13.21 -1.17
N LEU A 215 -7.42 -12.55 -2.03
CA LEU A 215 -7.69 -12.46 -3.47
C LEU A 215 -7.10 -13.64 -4.26
N GLU A 216 -5.95 -14.13 -3.82
CA GLU A 216 -5.19 -15.23 -4.43
C GLU A 216 -4.99 -16.37 -3.43
N PRO A 217 -5.95 -17.30 -3.28
CA PRO A 217 -5.87 -18.38 -2.28
C PRO A 217 -4.63 -19.27 -2.40
N GLY A 218 -4.04 -19.36 -3.60
CA GLY A 218 -2.81 -20.10 -3.85
C GLY A 218 -1.59 -19.57 -3.09
N LEU A 219 -1.61 -18.31 -2.65
CA LEU A 219 -0.52 -17.68 -1.89
C LEU A 219 -0.53 -18.04 -0.40
N LYS A 220 -1.63 -18.61 0.12
CA LYS A 220 -1.77 -18.91 1.55
C LYS A 220 -0.64 -19.77 2.12
N SER A 221 -0.26 -20.83 1.39
CA SER A 221 0.86 -21.70 1.79
C SER A 221 2.19 -20.94 1.87
N ILE A 222 2.42 -20.00 0.95
CA ILE A 222 3.64 -19.16 0.92
C ILE A 222 3.63 -18.19 2.09
N TYR A 223 2.48 -17.55 2.35
CA TYR A 223 2.29 -16.67 3.49
C TYR A 223 2.56 -17.39 4.82
N GLU A 224 1.95 -18.56 5.05
CA GLU A 224 2.13 -19.32 6.29
C GLU A 224 3.59 -19.71 6.53
N GLU A 225 4.32 -20.07 5.48
CA GLU A 225 5.76 -20.38 5.56
C GLU A 225 6.57 -19.15 5.97
N TRP A 226 6.35 -18.00 5.33
CA TRP A 226 7.04 -16.75 5.66
C TRP A 226 6.66 -16.23 7.04
N HIS A 227 5.39 -16.33 7.41
CA HIS A 227 4.88 -15.93 8.72
C HIS A 227 5.52 -16.77 9.83
N ARG A 228 5.60 -18.10 9.65
CA ARG A 228 6.29 -18.99 10.61
C ARG A 228 7.75 -18.61 10.77
N LEU A 229 8.48 -18.40 9.67
CA LEU A 229 9.89 -17.99 9.72
C LEU A 229 10.07 -16.65 10.45
N PHE A 230 9.17 -15.69 10.20
CA PHE A 230 9.21 -14.38 10.84
C PHE A 230 8.99 -14.46 12.35
N MET A 231 7.99 -15.23 12.80
CA MET A 231 7.73 -15.47 14.22
C MET A 231 8.93 -16.12 14.92
N THR A 232 9.58 -17.11 14.29
CA THR A 232 10.75 -17.76 14.89
C THR A 232 11.95 -16.82 15.07
N LEU A 233 12.16 -15.87 14.15
CA LEU A 233 13.24 -14.89 14.30
C LEU A 233 12.92 -13.86 15.39
N ASP A 234 11.68 -13.37 15.43
CA ASP A 234 11.25 -12.41 16.45
C ASP A 234 11.38 -13.02 17.87
N GLU A 235 11.05 -14.31 18.04
CA GLU A 235 11.30 -15.03 19.29
C GLU A 235 12.78 -15.20 19.64
N GLU A 236 13.65 -15.43 18.64
CA GLU A 236 15.10 -15.53 18.85
C GLU A 236 15.76 -14.19 19.20
N GLU A 237 15.29 -13.09 18.58
CA GLU A 237 15.77 -11.73 18.86
C GLU A 237 15.23 -11.18 20.19
N ARG A 238 14.01 -11.57 20.60
CA ARG A 238 13.42 -11.22 21.91
C ARG A 238 14.04 -11.97 23.09
N LYS A 239 14.71 -13.10 22.87
CA LYS A 239 15.47 -13.77 23.94
C LYS A 239 16.60 -12.83 24.36
N PRO A 240 16.69 -12.46 25.66
CA PRO A 240 17.75 -11.57 26.12
C PRO A 240 19.07 -12.20 25.75
N ALA A 241 19.91 -11.46 25.01
CA ALA A 241 21.24 -11.89 24.62
C ALA A 241 21.91 -12.44 25.87
N LYS A 242 22.08 -13.78 25.93
CA LYS A 242 22.71 -14.45 27.07
C LYS A 242 24.01 -13.70 27.29
N SER A 243 24.08 -12.99 28.42
CA SER A 243 25.21 -12.15 28.78
C SER A 243 26.47 -12.98 28.52
N LEU A 244 27.22 -12.59 27.49
CA LEU A 244 28.53 -13.14 27.25
C LEU A 244 29.34 -12.72 28.47
N ARG A 245 29.41 -13.63 29.47
CA ARG A 245 30.27 -13.51 30.64
C ARG A 245 31.63 -13.09 30.12
N ARG A 246 31.97 -11.81 30.29
CA ARG A 246 33.29 -11.28 29.97
C ARG A 246 34.27 -12.11 30.80
N LYS A 247 35.03 -12.99 30.14
CA LYS A 247 36.12 -13.73 30.79
C LYS A 247 37.01 -12.72 31.52
N PRO A 248 37.38 -12.95 32.79
CA PRO A 248 38.22 -12.01 33.53
C PRO A 248 39.53 -11.82 32.75
N ARG A 249 39.87 -10.57 32.44
CA ARG A 249 41.19 -10.22 31.88
C ARG A 249 42.26 -10.71 32.86
N ARG A 250 43.02 -11.73 32.45
CA ARG A 250 44.22 -12.21 33.14
C ARG A 250 45.16 -11.01 33.35
N ARG A 251 45.28 -10.50 34.58
CA ARG A 251 46.30 -9.52 34.96
C ARG A 251 47.66 -10.14 34.63
N LYS A 252 48.39 -9.57 33.67
CA LYS A 252 49.80 -9.92 33.45
C LYS A 252 50.55 -9.59 34.74
N ARG A 253 51.18 -10.60 35.35
CA ARG A 253 52.16 -10.41 36.43
C ARG A 253 53.28 -9.53 35.89
N ALA A 254 53.53 -8.41 36.57
CA ALA A 254 54.75 -7.64 36.36
C ALA A 254 55.92 -8.49 36.89
N THR A 255 56.91 -8.74 36.04
CA THR A 255 58.23 -9.23 36.44
C THR A 255 58.94 -8.10 37.20
N PRO A 256 59.50 -8.34 38.40
CA PRO A 256 60.39 -7.37 39.03
C PRO A 256 61.68 -7.27 38.19
N LYS A 257 62.14 -6.04 37.95
CA LYS A 257 63.52 -5.77 37.57
C LYS A 257 64.35 -5.79 38.85
N GLU A 258 65.29 -6.72 38.93
CA GLU A 258 66.71 -6.57 39.31
C GLU A 258 67.34 -7.97 39.42
#